data_AF-A0AAU5GVS7-F1
#
_entry.id   AF-A0AAU5GVS7-F1
#
_cell.length_a   1.000
_cell.length_b   1.000
_cell.length_c   1.000
_cell.angle_alpha   90.00
_cell.angle_beta   90.00
_cell.angle_gamma   90.00
#
_symmetry.space_group_name_H-M   'P 1'
#
loop_
_entity.id
_entity.type
_entity.pdbx_description
1 polymer ?
#
loop_
_entity_poly.entity_id
_entity_poly.type
_entity_poly.pdbx_seq_one_letter_code
_entity_poly.pdbx_strand_id
1 'polypeptide(L)' 'MTARCELTELLADSCAHCLGHTDPAPDPPPPVNTGRWFHAIYPGVCEVCGNRFTPGTPIRLEIPKGWRAACCADGAPS' A
#
# COMPACT_ATOMS: atom_id res chain seq x y z
N MET A 1 -13.50 -23.02 -31.69
CA MET A 1 -14.23 -22.02 -30.88
C MET A 1 -13.26 -21.53 -29.82
N THR A 2 -12.84 -20.27 -29.87
CA THR A 2 -11.91 -19.70 -28.89
C THR A 2 -12.64 -19.46 -27.57
N ALA A 3 -12.09 -19.93 -26.45
CA ALA A 3 -12.67 -19.69 -25.13
C ALA A 3 -12.63 -18.18 -24.79
N ARG A 4 -13.56 -17.73 -23.93
CA ARG A 4 -13.55 -16.37 -23.37
C ARG A 4 -12.73 -16.32 -22.09
N CYS A 5 -12.10 -15.19 -21.83
CA CYS A 5 -11.36 -14.90 -20.61
C CYS A 5 -12.34 -14.63 -19.45
N GLU A 6 -12.23 -15.38 -18.35
CA GLU A 6 -13.12 -15.24 -17.18
C GLU A 6 -12.95 -13.90 -16.45
N LEU A 7 -11.83 -13.20 -16.65
CA LEU A 7 -11.54 -11.91 -16.01
C LEU A 7 -12.05 -10.70 -16.79
N THR A 8 -12.16 -10.82 -18.12
CA THR A 8 -12.41 -9.66 -19.02
C THR A 8 -13.51 -9.90 -20.04
N GLU A 9 -14.07 -11.12 -20.13
CA GLU A 9 -15.07 -11.57 -21.13
C GLU A 9 -14.62 -11.47 -22.60
N LEU A 10 -13.38 -11.06 -22.85
CA LEU A 10 -12.77 -11.02 -24.17
C LEU A 10 -12.49 -12.42 -24.71
N LEU A 11 -12.41 -12.57 -26.04
CA LEU A 11 -11.89 -13.79 -26.65
C LEU A 11 -10.42 -13.99 -26.21
N ALA A 12 -10.03 -15.22 -25.88
CA ALA A 12 -8.69 -15.51 -25.36
C ALA A 12 -7.56 -15.11 -26.33
N ASP A 13 -7.82 -15.14 -27.64
CA ASP A 13 -6.89 -14.70 -28.69
C ASP A 13 -6.71 -13.18 -28.80
N SER A 14 -7.56 -12.41 -28.11
CA SER A 14 -7.60 -10.95 -28.15
C SER A 14 -7.38 -10.33 -26.76
N CYS A 15 -7.21 -11.15 -25.72
CA CYS A 15 -7.10 -10.71 -24.34
C CYS A 15 -5.62 -10.57 -23.93
N ALA A 16 -5.16 -9.36 -23.60
CA ALA A 16 -3.79 -9.12 -23.13
C ALA A 16 -3.39 -9.98 -21.92
N HIS A 17 -4.35 -10.29 -21.02
CA HIS A 17 -4.13 -11.21 -19.91
C HIS A 17 -3.83 -12.65 -20.38
N CYS A 18 -4.68 -13.21 -21.24
CA CYS A 18 -4.49 -14.56 -21.77
C CYS A 18 -3.26 -14.67 -22.69
N LEU A 19 -2.89 -13.58 -23.36
CA LEU A 19 -1.72 -13.47 -24.22
C LEU A 19 -0.42 -13.19 -23.43
N GLY A 20 -0.50 -12.94 -22.12
CA GLY A 20 0.67 -12.63 -21.30
C GLY A 20 1.28 -11.24 -21.57
N HIS A 21 0.52 -10.33 -22.18
CA HIS A 21 0.88 -8.93 -22.41
C HIS A 21 0.44 -8.01 -21.25
N THR A 22 0.37 -8.53 -20.04
CA THR A 22 0.19 -7.70 -18.85
C THR A 22 1.56 -7.26 -18.38
N ASP A 23 1.84 -5.95 -18.43
CA ASP A 23 2.97 -5.40 -17.70
C ASP A 23 2.84 -5.81 -16.22
N PRO A 24 3.91 -6.32 -15.59
CA PRO A 24 3.89 -6.55 -14.16
C PRO A 24 3.55 -5.22 -13.47
N ALA A 25 2.67 -5.28 -12.47
CA ALA A 25 2.42 -4.11 -11.64
C ALA A 25 3.78 -3.58 -11.14
N PRO A 26 4.06 -2.27 -11.26
CA PRO A 26 5.32 -1.73 -10.81
C PRO A 26 5.49 -2.05 -9.32
N ASP A 27 6.69 -2.50 -8.94
CA ASP A 27 7.01 -2.68 -7.53
C ASP A 27 6.74 -1.36 -6.79
N PRO A 28 6.07 -1.40 -5.63
CA PRO A 28 5.89 -0.20 -4.84
C PRO A 28 7.27 0.40 -4.53
N PRO A 29 7.45 1.73 -4.65
CA PRO A 29 8.74 2.34 -4.37
C PRO A 29 9.18 1.99 -2.95
N PRO A 30 10.49 1.81 -2.71
CA PRO A 30 10.98 1.52 -1.38
C PRO A 30 10.51 2.62 -0.43
N PRO A 31 10.09 2.28 0.79
CA PRO A 31 9.69 3.28 1.75
C PRO A 31 10.84 4.27 1.97
N VAL A 32 10.62 5.53 1.62
CA VAL A 32 11.56 6.62 1.93
C VAL A 32 11.22 7.18 3.30
N ASN A 33 12.23 7.41 4.14
CA ASN A 33 12.02 8.19 5.37
C ASN A 33 11.72 9.64 4.95
N THR A 34 10.44 9.97 4.89
CA THR A 34 10.00 11.31 4.47
C THR A 34 10.23 12.34 5.57
N GLY A 35 10.47 11.92 6.82
CA GLY A 35 10.44 12.78 8.02
C GLY A 35 9.07 13.44 8.28
N ARG A 36 8.12 13.31 7.37
CA ARG A 36 6.82 13.97 7.36
C ARG A 36 5.73 13.03 7.86
N TRP A 37 4.80 13.60 8.60
CA TRP A 37 3.54 12.94 8.95
C TRP A 37 2.62 12.85 7.75
N PHE A 38 1.89 11.75 7.64
CA PHE A 38 0.82 11.56 6.66
C PHE A 38 -0.29 10.70 7.25
N HIS A 39 -1.44 10.65 6.60
CA HIS A 39 -2.59 9.90 7.10
C HIS A 39 -2.53 8.45 6.62
N ALA A 40 -2.70 7.51 7.54
CA ALA A 40 -2.72 6.09 7.22
C ALA A 40 -3.86 5.75 6.25
N ILE A 41 -3.57 5.03 5.17
CA ILE A 41 -4.61 4.50 4.26
C ILE A 41 -5.10 3.13 4.78
N TYR A 42 -4.22 2.39 5.44
CA TYR A 42 -4.47 1.06 5.98
C TYR A 42 -4.23 1.03 7.49
N PRO A 43 -4.91 0.13 8.24
CA PRO A 43 -4.60 -0.08 9.64
C PRO A 43 -3.19 -0.67 9.80
N GLY A 44 -2.56 -0.41 10.95
CA GLY A 44 -1.22 -0.89 11.26
C GLY A 44 -0.93 -0.82 12.76
N VAL A 45 0.34 -0.96 13.14
CA VAL A 45 0.79 -0.99 14.54
C VAL A 45 1.86 0.08 14.74
N CYS A 46 1.73 0.87 15.82
CA CYS A 46 2.75 1.82 16.22
C CYS A 46 3.94 1.07 16.82
N GLU A 47 5.13 1.25 16.26
CA GLU A 47 6.36 0.58 16.71
C GLU A 47 6.73 0.95 18.16
N VAL A 48 6.36 2.15 18.61
CA VAL A 48 6.77 2.66 19.94
C VAL A 48 5.98 2.01 21.08
N CYS A 49 4.67 1.83 20.91
CA CYS A 49 3.78 1.35 21.98
C CYS A 49 3.01 0.07 21.63
N GLY A 50 3.09 -0.43 20.40
CA GLY A 50 2.36 -1.60 19.94
C GLY A 50 0.85 -1.38 19.71
N ASN A 51 0.32 -0.18 19.94
CA ASN A 51 -1.09 0.09 19.70
C ASN A 51 -1.41 0.06 18.20
N ARG A 52 -2.58 -0.51 17.88
CA ARG A 52 -3.11 -0.46 16.52
C ARG A 52 -3.59 0.94 16.18
N PHE A 53 -3.28 1.41 14.98
CA PHE A 53 -3.85 2.61 14.38
C PHE A 53 -4.78 2.24 13.23
N THR A 54 -5.76 3.09 12.95
CA THR A 54 -6.77 2.91 11.90
C THR A 54 -6.48 3.82 10.70
N PRO A 55 -7.13 3.60 9.54
CA PRO A 55 -7.11 4.57 8.44
C PRO A 55 -7.48 5.98 8.94
N GLY A 56 -6.81 6.99 8.40
CA GLY A 56 -6.91 8.38 8.83
C GLY A 56 -6.01 8.75 10.02
N THR A 57 -5.36 7.80 10.69
CA THR A 57 -4.44 8.16 11.79
C THR A 57 -3.17 8.81 11.22
N PRO A 58 -2.69 9.94 11.78
CA PRO A 58 -1.39 10.47 11.43
C PRO A 58 -0.29 9.46 11.79
N ILE A 59 0.50 9.06 10.79
CA ILE A 59 1.63 8.15 10.90
C ILE A 59 2.87 8.75 10.23
N ARG A 60 4.03 8.30 10.65
CA ARG A 60 5.33 8.58 10.02
C ARG A 60 6.13 7.30 9.97
N LEU A 61 6.81 7.07 8.86
CA LEU A 61 7.79 5.99 8.79
C LEU A 61 9.11 6.43 9.42
N GLU A 62 9.60 5.67 10.39
CA GLU A 62 10.94 5.81 10.96
C GLU A 62 11.78 4.59 10.59
N ILE A 63 12.71 4.72 9.64
CA ILE A 63 13.63 3.62 9.31
C ILE A 63 14.78 3.62 10.34
N PRO A 64 15.21 2.46 10.88
CA PRO A 64 14.75 1.09 10.57
C PRO A 64 13.58 0.59 11.43
N LYS A 65 13.02 1.42 12.29
CA LYS A 65 12.08 1.04 13.35
C LYS A 65 10.72 0.60 12.81
N GLY A 66 10.14 1.29 11.84
CA GLY A 66 8.79 1.02 11.31
C GLY A 66 7.86 2.22 11.45
N TRP A 67 6.57 1.96 11.65
CA TRP A 67 5.54 3.01 11.67
C TRP A 67 5.40 3.61 13.07
N ARG A 68 5.56 4.93 13.20
CA ARG A 68 5.18 5.66 14.42
C ARG A 68 3.85 6.36 14.18
N ALA A 69 2.88 6.15 15.08
CA ALA A 69 1.56 6.78 15.00
C ALA A 69 1.42 7.96 15.98
N ALA A 70 0.38 8.77 15.76
CA ALA A 70 0.03 9.95 16.58
C ALA A 70 0.00 9.66 18.09
N CYS A 71 -0.39 8.45 18.49
CA CYS A 71 -0.44 8.04 19.90
C CYS A 71 0.89 8.15 20.66
N CYS A 72 2.02 8.15 19.95
CA CYS A 72 3.35 8.31 20.52
C CYS A 72 4.14 9.41 19.81
N ALA A 73 3.47 10.33 19.13
CA ALA A 73 4.09 11.30 18.25
C ALA A 73 4.36 12.63 18.95
N ASP A 74 5.62 12.97 19.15
CA ASP A 74 5.98 14.34 19.48
C ASP A 74 5.81 15.20 18.21
N GLY A 75 4.84 16.12 18.22
CA GLY A 75 4.55 17.02 17.09
C GLY A 75 3.82 16.38 15.92
N ALA A 76 2.94 15.40 16.14
CA ALA A 76 1.95 15.02 15.12
C ALA A 76 1.09 16.23 14.73
N PRO A 77 0.74 16.40 13.44
CA PRO A 77 -0.20 17.43 13.04
C PRO A 77 -1.55 17.16 13.72
N SER A 78 -2.09 18.21 14.34
CA SER A 78 -3.39 18.22 15.01
C SER A 78 -4.55 17.91 14.07
#